data_AF-A0A920N7P0-F1
#
_entry.id   AF-A0A920N7P0-F1
#
_cell.length_a   1.000
_cell.length_b   1.000
_cell.length_c   1.000
_cell.angle_alpha   90.00
_cell.angle_beta   90.00
_cell.angle_gamma   90.00
#
_symmetry.space_group_name_H-M   'P 1'
#
loop_
_entity.id
_entity.type
_entity.pdbx_description
1 polymer ?
#
loop_
_entity_poly.entity_id
_entity_poly.type
_entity_poly.pdbx_seq_one_letter_code
_entity_poly.pdbx_strand_id
1 'polypeptide(L)'
;MPKSITLTDDQKKQVAAINKEFGPKLAEVQKAVNGVISKEQRQARNAANKKAKADGVKGKARNAAIQAALNLTDDQKAKMKELTKKRQDVQKAARAKFVEILTAEQKAKLPKKKKGKKKKKKKDA
;
A
#
# COMPACT_ATOMS: atom_id res chain seq x y z
N MET A 1 -11.05 -3.42 -3.21
CA MET A 1 -12.20 -4.19 -2.70
C MET A 1 -12.31 -5.49 -3.46
N PRO A 2 -12.61 -6.63 -2.81
CA PRO A 2 -13.00 -7.85 -3.53
C PRO A 2 -14.25 -7.55 -4.37
N LYS A 3 -14.29 -8.00 -5.62
CA LYS A 3 -15.47 -7.83 -6.50
C LYS A 3 -16.72 -8.52 -5.95
N SER A 4 -16.58 -9.40 -4.96
CA SER A 4 -17.65 -10.17 -4.32
C SER A 4 -18.40 -9.44 -3.19
N ILE A 5 -17.99 -8.22 -2.82
CA ILE A 5 -18.70 -7.40 -1.82
C ILE A 5 -19.49 -6.33 -2.55
N THR A 6 -20.81 -6.50 -2.59
CA THR A 6 -21.75 -5.47 -3.03
C THR A 6 -22.18 -4.64 -1.83
N LEU A 7 -22.00 -3.33 -1.91
CA LEU A 7 -22.42 -2.38 -0.88
C LEU A 7 -23.83 -1.87 -1.18
N THR A 8 -24.65 -1.72 -0.14
CA THR A 8 -25.94 -1.02 -0.24
C THR A 8 -25.71 0.48 -0.48
N ASP A 9 -26.74 1.21 -0.89
CA ASP A 9 -26.60 2.65 -1.16
C ASP A 9 -26.28 3.45 0.10
N ASP A 10 -26.80 3.05 1.26
CA ASP A 10 -26.45 3.67 2.54
C ASP A 10 -25.01 3.38 2.94
N GLN A 11 -24.51 2.17 2.70
CA GLN A 11 -23.09 1.85 2.89
C GLN A 11 -22.22 2.66 1.94
N LYS A 12 -22.63 2.88 0.68
CA LYS A 12 -21.89 3.74 -0.27
C LYS A 12 -21.84 5.19 0.23
N LYS A 13 -22.92 5.73 0.80
CA LYS A 13 -22.93 7.07 1.42
C LYS A 13 -21.94 7.15 2.59
N GLN A 14 -21.91 6.13 3.44
CA GLN A 14 -20.94 6.06 4.56
C GLN A 14 -19.50 5.91 4.05
N VAL A 15 -19.24 5.12 3.00
CA VAL A 15 -17.94 5.06 2.33
C VAL A 15 -17.53 6.43 1.80
N ALA A 16 -18.44 7.18 1.20
CA ALA A 16 -18.15 8.53 0.72
C ALA A 16 -17.76 9.46 1.88
N ALA A 17 -18.41 9.36 3.04
CA ALA A 17 -18.03 10.10 4.24
C ALA A 17 -16.63 9.70 4.76
N ILE A 18 -16.33 8.40 4.83
CA ILE A 18 -14.98 7.89 5.17
C ILE A 18 -13.95 8.43 4.17
N ASN A 19 -14.24 8.43 2.88
CA ASN A 19 -13.34 8.96 1.86
C ASN A 19 -13.13 10.48 1.99
N LYS A 20 -14.16 11.25 2.38
CA LYS A 20 -14.01 12.68 2.66
C LYS A 20 -13.13 12.95 3.88
N GLU A 21 -13.21 12.11 4.91
CA GLU A 21 -12.42 12.26 6.14
C GLU A 21 -10.95 11.82 5.96
N PHE A 22 -10.72 10.69 5.28
CA PHE A 22 -9.38 10.09 5.17
C PHE A 22 -8.69 10.38 3.84
N GLY A 23 -9.44 10.77 2.80
CA GLY A 23 -8.90 11.14 1.49
C GLY A 23 -7.86 12.26 1.55
N PRO A 24 -8.15 13.40 2.20
CA PRO A 24 -7.19 14.48 2.38
C PRO A 24 -5.93 14.02 3.14
N LYS A 25 -6.10 13.27 4.24
CA LYS A 25 -4.97 12.72 5.03
C LYS A 25 -4.07 11.81 4.20
N LEU A 26 -4.66 10.96 3.34
CA LEU A 26 -3.90 10.12 2.42
C LEU A 26 -3.20 10.94 1.33
N ALA A 27 -3.85 11.97 0.81
CA ALA A 27 -3.29 12.86 -0.20
C ALA A 27 -2.10 13.65 0.35
N GLU A 28 -2.18 14.16 1.58
CA GLU A 28 -1.07 14.83 2.26
C GLU A 28 0.13 13.91 2.46
N VAL A 29 -0.09 12.70 2.99
CA VAL A 29 0.99 11.72 3.13
C VAL A 29 1.58 11.36 1.76
N GLN A 30 0.76 11.23 0.72
CA GLN A 30 1.26 10.95 -0.63
C GLN A 30 2.07 12.12 -1.21
N LYS A 31 1.64 13.37 -0.98
CA LYS A 31 2.41 14.57 -1.35
C LYS A 31 3.74 14.61 -0.62
N ALA A 32 3.75 14.36 0.69
CA ALA A 32 4.97 14.29 1.49
C ALA A 32 5.93 13.19 0.99
N VAL A 33 5.42 12.00 0.68
CA VAL A 33 6.21 10.91 0.07
C VAL A 33 6.82 11.34 -1.26
N ASN A 34 6.04 12.02 -2.10
CA ASN A 34 6.53 12.55 -3.38
C ASN A 34 7.56 13.67 -3.17
N GLY A 35 7.49 14.42 -2.08
CA GLY A 35 8.43 15.50 -1.76
C GLY A 35 9.79 15.00 -1.24
N VAL A 36 9.90 13.74 -0.80
CA VAL A 36 11.15 13.20 -0.22
C VAL A 36 12.24 13.01 -1.26
N ILE A 37 11.86 12.70 -2.50
CA ILE A 37 12.79 12.35 -3.58
C ILE A 37 12.89 13.45 -4.63
N SER A 38 14.08 13.65 -5.21
CA SER A 38 14.31 14.66 -6.25
C SER A 38 13.59 14.31 -7.57
N LYS A 39 13.67 15.21 -8.55
CA LYS A 39 13.18 14.93 -9.91
C LYS A 39 14.04 13.87 -10.60
N GLU A 40 15.37 13.89 -10.46
CA GLU A 40 16.23 12.85 -11.04
C GLU A 40 15.98 11.49 -10.38
N GLN A 41 15.88 11.43 -9.05
CA GLN A 41 15.56 10.19 -8.33
C GLN A 41 14.23 9.61 -8.80
N ARG A 42 13.22 10.45 -9.09
CA ARG A 42 11.96 9.99 -9.70
C ARG A 42 12.14 9.39 -11.09
N GLN A 43 12.96 10.01 -11.94
CA GLN A 43 13.26 9.48 -13.26
C GLN A 43 14.01 8.16 -13.18
N ALA A 44 15.03 8.06 -12.31
CA ALA A 44 15.79 6.82 -12.06
C ALA A 44 14.87 5.69 -11.58
N ARG A 45 13.97 5.98 -10.63
CA ARG A 45 12.92 5.06 -10.19
C ARG A 45 12.05 4.58 -11.34
N ASN A 46 11.59 5.50 -12.19
CA ASN A 46 10.70 5.18 -13.31
C ASN A 46 11.43 4.34 -14.37
N ALA A 47 12.69 4.65 -14.67
CA ALA A 47 13.54 3.89 -15.59
C ALA A 47 13.81 2.47 -15.05
N ALA A 48 14.21 2.34 -13.78
CA ALA A 48 14.41 1.05 -13.13
C ALA A 48 13.11 0.22 -13.10
N ASN A 49 11.97 0.87 -12.90
CA ASN A 49 10.68 0.21 -12.95
C ASN A 49 10.30 -0.28 -14.35
N LYS A 50 10.57 0.53 -15.40
CA LYS A 50 10.37 0.11 -16.80
C LYS A 50 11.29 -1.07 -17.15
N LYS A 51 12.57 -0.99 -16.78
CA LYS A 51 13.54 -2.06 -16.99
C LYS A 51 13.14 -3.35 -16.26
N ALA A 52 12.83 -3.27 -14.96
CA ALA A 52 12.37 -4.44 -14.21
C ALA A 52 11.09 -5.07 -14.79
N LYS A 53 10.20 -4.26 -15.39
CA LYS A 53 9.01 -4.77 -16.08
C LYS A 53 9.37 -5.48 -17.39
N ALA A 54 10.28 -4.90 -18.19
CA ALA A 54 10.78 -5.50 -19.43
C ALA A 54 11.51 -6.82 -19.16
N ASP A 55 12.35 -6.85 -18.12
CA ASP A 55 13.14 -8.01 -17.68
C ASP A 55 12.29 -9.06 -16.95
N GLY A 56 10.96 -8.86 -16.84
CA GLY A 56 10.06 -9.79 -16.17
C GLY A 56 10.28 -9.92 -14.65
N VAL A 57 11.09 -9.04 -14.04
CA VAL A 57 11.40 -9.04 -12.61
C VAL A 57 10.17 -8.63 -11.80
N LYS A 58 9.79 -9.49 -10.84
CA LYS A 58 8.55 -9.34 -10.06
C LYS A 58 8.80 -9.34 -8.55
N GLY A 59 7.78 -8.89 -7.81
CA GLY A 59 7.75 -8.97 -6.35
C GLY A 59 8.91 -8.24 -5.67
N LYS A 60 9.57 -8.94 -4.74
CA LYS A 60 10.65 -8.36 -3.92
C LYS A 60 11.86 -7.94 -4.74
N ALA A 61 12.24 -8.70 -5.77
CA ALA A 61 13.39 -8.39 -6.62
C ALA A 61 13.20 -7.07 -7.38
N ARG A 62 11.99 -6.83 -7.91
CA ARG A 62 11.64 -5.56 -8.56
C ARG A 62 11.74 -4.40 -7.58
N ASN A 63 11.22 -4.57 -6.36
CA ASN A 63 11.28 -3.52 -5.35
C ASN A 63 12.72 -3.21 -4.94
N ALA A 64 13.58 -4.22 -4.80
CA ALA A 64 14.99 -4.04 -4.50
C ALA A 64 15.71 -3.28 -5.63
N ALA A 65 15.49 -3.66 -6.89
CA ALA A 65 16.07 -2.96 -8.04
C ALA A 65 15.65 -1.48 -8.11
N ILE A 66 14.37 -1.19 -7.85
CA ILE A 66 13.86 0.18 -7.81
C ILE A 66 14.44 0.98 -6.63
N GLN A 67 14.59 0.35 -5.46
CA GLN A 67 15.19 1.01 -4.30
C GLN A 67 16.68 1.29 -4.49
N ALA A 68 17.42 0.36 -5.09
CA ALA A 68 18.82 0.56 -5.44
C ALA A 68 18.97 1.74 -6.42
N ALA A 69 18.11 1.81 -7.44
CA ALA A 69 18.12 2.91 -8.42
C ALA A 69 17.72 4.28 -7.83
N LEU A 70 16.99 4.31 -6.71
CA LEU A 70 16.62 5.56 -6.04
C LEU A 70 17.80 6.20 -5.29
N ASN A 71 18.82 5.40 -4.93
CA ASN A 71 19.99 5.83 -4.15
C ASN A 71 19.64 6.84 -3.05
N LEU A 72 18.69 6.48 -2.18
CA LEU A 72 18.20 7.38 -1.14
C LEU A 72 19.28 7.63 -0.09
N THR A 73 19.40 8.89 0.36
CA THR A 73 20.20 9.21 1.55
C THR A 73 19.55 8.61 2.80
N ASP A 74 20.31 8.50 3.90
CA ASP A 74 19.76 7.92 5.14
C ASP A 74 18.62 8.76 5.72
N ASP A 75 18.69 10.09 5.60
CA ASP A 75 17.58 11.00 5.94
C ASP A 75 16.34 10.75 5.08
N GLN A 76 16.53 10.55 3.77
CA GLN A 76 15.41 10.22 2.87
C GLN A 76 14.81 8.86 3.23
N LYS A 77 15.63 7.85 3.55
CA LYS A 77 15.15 6.54 4.01
C LYS A 77 14.36 6.67 5.32
N ALA A 78 14.84 7.46 6.27
CA ALA A 78 14.16 7.71 7.55
C ALA A 78 12.79 8.38 7.33
N LYS A 79 12.74 9.47 6.55
CA LYS A 79 11.49 10.15 6.18
C LYS A 79 10.53 9.22 5.45
N MET A 80 11.01 8.42 4.51
CA MET A 80 10.18 7.42 3.82
C MET A 80 9.60 6.37 4.77
N LYS A 81 10.38 5.92 5.76
CA LYS A 81 9.93 4.94 6.76
C LYS A 81 8.85 5.52 7.66
N GLU A 82 9.03 6.77 8.12
CA GLU A 82 8.03 7.47 8.94
C GLU A 82 6.73 7.73 8.15
N LEU A 83 6.84 8.26 6.94
CA LEU A 83 5.68 8.49 6.07
C LEU A 83 4.98 7.19 5.69
N THR A 84 5.72 6.10 5.53
CA THR A 84 5.13 4.77 5.32
C THR A 84 4.31 4.32 6.54
N LYS A 85 4.80 4.55 7.76
CA LYS A 85 4.02 4.28 8.98
C LYS A 85 2.77 5.14 9.05
N LYS A 86 2.90 6.47 8.88
CA LYS A 86 1.77 7.41 8.83
C LYS A 86 0.71 6.98 7.81
N ARG A 87 1.14 6.62 6.59
CA ARG A 87 0.24 6.10 5.55
C ARG A 87 -0.47 4.83 6.01
N GLN A 88 0.26 3.88 6.59
CA GLN A 88 -0.32 2.63 7.08
C GLN A 88 -1.36 2.88 8.17
N ASP A 89 -1.11 3.82 9.08
CA ASP A 89 -2.01 4.08 10.20
C ASP A 89 -3.29 4.78 9.72
N VAL A 90 -3.18 5.76 8.81
CA VAL A 90 -4.34 6.36 8.14
C VAL A 90 -5.16 5.31 7.37
N GLN A 91 -4.49 4.39 6.65
CA GLN A 91 -5.16 3.31 5.94
C GLN A 91 -5.84 2.30 6.88
N LYS A 92 -5.21 1.97 8.02
CA LYS A 92 -5.80 1.08 9.04
C LYS A 92 -7.04 1.73 9.64
N ALA A 93 -6.99 3.02 9.99
CA ALA A 93 -8.12 3.75 10.54
C ALA A 93 -9.28 3.83 9.53
N ALA A 94 -9.00 4.19 8.28
CA ALA A 94 -10.00 4.19 7.20
C ALA A 94 -10.61 2.79 6.99
N ARG A 95 -9.77 1.76 7.02
CA ARG A 95 -10.23 0.37 6.90
C ARG A 95 -11.06 -0.09 8.10
N ALA A 96 -10.74 0.36 9.32
CA ALA A 96 -11.52 0.03 10.51
C ALA A 96 -12.94 0.58 10.39
N LYS A 97 -13.09 1.89 10.10
CA LYS A 97 -14.41 2.50 9.84
C LYS A 97 -15.13 1.83 8.67
N PHE A 98 -14.41 1.49 7.62
CA PHE A 98 -14.98 0.75 6.49
C PHE A 98 -15.49 -0.63 6.90
N VAL A 99 -14.79 -1.35 7.78
CA VAL A 99 -15.24 -2.66 8.26
C VAL A 99 -16.46 -2.50 9.16
N GLU A 100 -16.54 -1.46 9.98
CA GLU A 100 -17.68 -1.21 10.88
C GLU A 100 -19.01 -1.12 10.13
N ILE A 101 -19.02 -0.48 8.96
CA ILE A 101 -20.24 -0.30 8.15
C ILE A 101 -20.69 -1.57 7.38
N LEU A 102 -19.86 -2.62 7.36
CA LEU A 102 -20.18 -3.88 6.70
C LEU A 102 -21.01 -4.81 7.58
N THR A 103 -21.90 -5.56 6.95
CA THR A 103 -22.61 -6.67 7.59
C THR A 103 -21.66 -7.83 7.91
N ALA A 104 -22.06 -8.73 8.81
CA ALA A 104 -21.27 -9.92 9.15
C ALA A 104 -20.93 -10.77 7.92
N GLU A 105 -21.87 -10.93 6.99
CA GLU A 105 -21.68 -11.67 5.74
C GLU A 105 -20.68 -10.98 4.80
N GLN A 106 -20.74 -9.65 4.68
CA GLN A 106 -19.78 -8.89 3.87
C GLN A 106 -18.38 -8.92 4.50
N LYS A 107 -18.29 -8.86 5.84
CA LYS A 107 -17.03 -9.01 6.59
C LYS A 107 -16.39 -10.38 6.32
N ALA A 108 -17.18 -11.45 6.26
CA ALA A 108 -16.69 -12.80 5.96
C ALA A 108 -16.05 -12.92 4.58
N LYS A 109 -16.48 -12.10 3.61
CA LYS A 109 -15.93 -12.02 2.25
C LYS A 109 -14.65 -11.17 2.14
N LEU A 110 -14.26 -10.45 3.19
CA LEU A 110 -13.00 -9.72 3.19
C LEU A 110 -11.82 -10.69 3.14
N PRO A 111 -10.72 -10.32 2.46
CA PRO A 111 -9.52 -11.14 2.44
C PRO A 111 -9.01 -11.26 3.87
N LYS A 112 -9.13 -12.47 4.45
CA LYS A 112 -8.51 -12.79 5.73
C LYS A 112 -7.03 -12.47 5.60
N LYS A 113 -6.44 -11.80 6.61
CA LYS A 113 -4.99 -11.64 6.69
C LYS A 113 -4.43 -13.05 6.49
N LYS A 114 -3.72 -13.30 5.38
CA LYS A 114 -2.88 -14.49 5.28
C LYS A 114 -1.87 -14.33 6.41
N LYS A 115 -2.14 -14.92 7.58
CA LYS A 115 -1.08 -15.27 8.54
C LYS A 115 -0.05 -15.97 7.66
N GLY A 116 1.14 -15.37 7.56
CA GLY A 116 2.13 -15.77 6.58
C GLY A 116 2.18 -17.28 6.52
N LYS A 117 2.16 -17.85 5.29
CA LYS A 117 2.48 -19.26 5.10
C LYS A 117 3.72 -19.51 5.93
N LYS A 118 3.56 -20.17 7.08
CA LYS A 118 4.65 -20.75 7.86
C LYS A 118 5.47 -21.45 6.79
N LYS A 119 6.70 -20.98 6.59
CA LYS A 119 7.68 -21.56 5.68
C LYS A 119 7.71 -23.04 6.09
N LYS A 120 7.00 -23.90 5.36
CA LYS A 120 7.07 -25.34 5.55
C LYS A 120 8.50 -25.64 5.11
N LYS A 121 9.39 -25.72 6.10
CA LYS A 121 10.72 -26.28 6.00
C LYS A 121 10.49 -27.68 5.43
N LYS A 122 10.62 -27.84 4.11
CA LYS A 122 10.83 -29.16 3.53
C LYS A 122 12.34 -29.36 3.65
N LYS A 123 12.73 -29.99 4.76
CA LYS A 123 13.88 -30.89 4.79
C LYS A 123 13.56 -32.05 3.82
N ASP A 124 14.63 -32.61 3.26
CA ASP A 124 14.74 -33.90 2.56
C ASP A 124 14.07 -33.93 1.17
N ALA A 125 14.74 -34.31 0.08
CA ALA A 125 15.83 -35.28 -0.11
C ALA A 125 16.96 -34.75 -0.99
#